data_AF-A0A0J1F7M2-F1
#
_entry.id   AF-A0A0J1F7M2-F1
#
_cell.length_a   1.000
_cell.length_b   1.000
_cell.length_c   1.000
_cell.angle_alpha   90.00
_cell.angle_beta   90.00
_cell.angle_gamma   90.00
#
_symmetry.space_group_name_H-M   'P 1'
#
loop_
_entity.id
_entity.type
_entity.pdbx_description
1 polymer ?
#
loop_
_entity_poly.entity_id
_entity_poly.type
_entity_poly.pdbx_seq_one_letter_code
_entity_poly.pdbx_strand_id
1 'polypeptide(L)'
;MTNQSQIPHVWTQQSLIMQPDPASCNLGSSNPSSTLDPNPAFPSTASLGQCTPLAVTQSGTDVFVTVSIPAEAIFTLPTLALEIKRITKNVKITQCRFFNTIPPIASGQPSDTPKLFLAGFVRKDIQYSQVLTQTSTTVQGSIQDFVVDVPISCVVSLGTGITVPTTTFGQQQVYEFATSSSLPAGFASKDKLLSADLSEFNVLSNEFLNKLPTCHLVYSQINEMDEALDRVPLVGGPFEEGVFRTVQEKMVVVIQVRLAF
;
A
#
# COMPACT_ATOMS: atom_id res chain seq x y z
N MET A 1 0.55 -39.37 30.47
CA MET A 1 0.06 -38.03 30.86
C MET A 1 1.26 -37.12 30.97
N THR A 2 1.56 -36.38 29.91
CA THR A 2 2.61 -35.36 29.91
C THR A 2 2.16 -34.28 28.95
N ASN A 3 1.76 -33.16 29.55
CA ASN A 3 1.23 -31.97 28.91
C ASN A 3 2.43 -31.09 28.54
N GLN A 4 2.66 -30.81 27.26
CA GLN A 4 3.56 -29.74 26.82
C GLN A 4 2.72 -28.67 26.13
N SER A 5 2.42 -27.63 26.90
CA SER A 5 1.84 -26.38 26.41
C SER A 5 2.91 -25.57 25.69
N GLN A 6 2.67 -25.26 24.42
CA GLN A 6 3.43 -24.29 23.63
C GLN A 6 3.25 -22.89 24.22
N ILE A 7 4.37 -22.18 24.41
CA ILE A 7 4.41 -20.75 24.73
C ILE A 7 4.70 -20.00 23.42
N PRO A 8 3.88 -19.01 23.01
CA PRO A 8 4.22 -18.15 21.90
C PRO A 8 5.26 -17.10 22.32
N HIS A 9 6.33 -17.00 21.54
CA HIS A 9 7.36 -15.97 21.71
C HIS A 9 6.77 -14.58 21.51
N VAL A 10 6.68 -13.82 22.60
CA VAL A 10 6.39 -12.38 22.60
C VAL A 10 7.73 -11.65 22.76
N TRP A 11 8.08 -10.83 21.76
CA TRP A 11 9.20 -9.91 21.85
C TRP A 11 8.76 -8.67 22.64
N THR A 12 9.24 -8.51 23.87
CA THR A 12 9.14 -7.26 24.64
C THR A 12 10.48 -6.54 24.61
N GLN A 13 10.53 -5.39 23.96
CA GLN A 13 11.69 -4.49 24.02
C GLN A 13 11.72 -3.82 25.40
N GLN A 14 12.76 -4.09 26.17
CA GLN A 14 12.95 -3.56 27.51
C GLN A 14 13.19 -2.04 27.44
N SER A 15 12.28 -1.27 28.05
CA SER A 15 12.50 0.14 28.38
C SER A 15 13.58 0.25 29.47
N LEU A 16 14.71 0.86 29.16
CA LEU A 16 15.69 1.26 30.16
C LEU A 16 15.15 2.46 30.94
N ILE A 17 14.73 2.19 32.18
CA ILE A 17 14.43 3.18 33.20
C ILE A 17 15.76 3.63 33.81
N MET A 18 16.12 4.91 33.64
CA MET A 18 17.07 5.61 34.53
C MET A 18 16.27 6.49 35.47
N GLN A 19 16.50 6.33 36.77
CA GLN A 19 15.99 7.18 37.84
C GLN A 19 16.80 8.49 37.95
N PRO A 20 16.24 9.55 38.59
CA PRO A 20 16.74 10.92 38.52
C PRO A 20 17.68 11.28 39.69
N ASP A 21 18.53 12.29 39.49
CA ASP A 21 19.18 13.05 40.57
C ASP A 21 19.00 14.57 40.34
N PRO A 22 18.99 15.40 41.41
CA PRO A 22 18.26 16.66 41.43
C PRO A 22 19.12 17.93 41.24
N ALA A 23 18.41 19.02 40.89
CA ALA A 23 18.75 20.44 41.05
C ALA A 23 19.79 21.08 40.09
N SER A 24 19.30 21.90 39.15
CA SER A 24 19.50 23.36 39.17
C SER A 24 18.76 24.04 38.01
N CYS A 25 18.16 25.20 38.32
CA CYS A 25 17.34 26.02 37.44
C CYS A 25 18.16 26.73 36.35
N ASN A 26 17.63 26.82 35.12
CA ASN A 26 17.39 28.12 34.48
C ASN A 26 16.57 28.04 33.18
N LEU A 27 15.76 29.08 33.01
CA LEU A 27 14.80 29.35 31.95
C LEU A 27 15.44 29.46 30.55
N GLY A 28 14.69 29.05 29.52
CA GLY A 28 14.73 29.70 28.21
C GLY A 28 14.84 28.79 26.99
N SER A 29 13.71 28.60 26.32
CA SER A 29 13.54 28.10 24.95
C SER A 29 13.75 26.59 24.68
N SER A 30 12.66 25.90 24.36
CA SER A 30 12.64 24.95 23.23
C SER A 30 11.20 24.57 22.89
N ASN A 31 10.98 24.43 21.58
CA ASN A 31 9.73 24.21 20.86
C ASN A 31 8.85 23.09 21.42
N PRO A 32 7.51 23.16 21.25
CA PRO A 32 6.64 22.02 21.52
C PRO A 32 6.96 20.93 20.49
N SER A 33 7.49 19.79 20.93
CA SER A 33 7.40 18.56 20.13
C SER A 33 5.97 18.05 20.21
N SER A 34 5.04 18.69 19.50
CA SER A 34 3.78 18.05 19.18
C SER A 34 4.10 16.92 18.21
N THR A 35 4.08 15.69 18.68
CA THR A 35 3.88 14.55 17.79
C THR A 35 2.51 14.77 17.16
N LEU A 36 2.49 15.33 15.94
CA LEU A 36 1.27 15.50 15.17
C LEU A 36 0.74 14.09 14.92
N ASP A 37 -0.38 13.73 15.53
CA ASP A 37 -1.10 12.52 15.17
C ASP A 37 -1.38 12.56 13.65
N PRO A 38 -1.24 11.43 12.93
CA PRO A 38 -1.51 11.41 11.51
C PRO A 38 -2.99 11.77 11.28
N ASN A 39 -3.21 12.80 10.47
CA ASN A 39 -4.53 13.21 9.99
C ASN A 39 -4.57 12.93 8.47
N PRO A 40 -5.34 11.95 7.99
CA PRO A 40 -6.33 11.14 8.71
C PRO A 40 -5.73 10.06 9.62
N ALA A 41 -6.47 9.70 10.65
CA ALA A 41 -6.27 8.47 11.41
C ALA A 41 -7.06 7.33 10.73
N PHE A 42 -6.40 6.19 10.52
CA PHE A 42 -7.04 5.01 9.94
C PHE A 42 -7.45 4.04 11.06
N PRO A 43 -8.65 3.43 10.98
CA PRO A 43 -8.91 2.24 11.78
C PRO A 43 -7.81 1.20 11.47
N SER A 44 -7.23 0.61 12.51
CA SER A 44 -5.92 -0.07 12.54
C SER A 44 -5.80 -1.39 11.74
N THR A 45 -6.42 -1.50 10.56
CA THR A 45 -6.53 -2.74 9.79
C THR A 45 -6.19 -2.58 8.31
N ALA A 46 -5.19 -1.78 7.93
CA ALA A 46 -4.66 -1.76 6.57
C ALA A 46 -3.88 -3.06 6.23
N SER A 47 -4.56 -4.20 6.34
CA SER A 47 -4.24 -5.38 5.53
C SER A 47 -4.45 -4.98 4.06
N LEU A 48 -3.56 -5.38 3.16
CA LEU A 48 -3.79 -5.19 1.72
C LEU A 48 -5.06 -5.95 1.33
N GLY A 49 -6.18 -5.23 1.20
CA GLY A 49 -7.45 -5.79 0.78
C GLY A 49 -7.33 -6.38 -0.63
N GLN A 50 -7.83 -7.60 -0.82
CA GLN A 50 -8.06 -8.11 -2.17
C GLN A 50 -9.36 -7.53 -2.70
N CYS A 51 -9.31 -6.90 -3.87
CA CYS A 51 -10.50 -6.44 -4.57
C CYS A 51 -10.80 -7.36 -5.74
N THR A 52 -12.02 -7.87 -5.80
CA THR A 52 -12.54 -8.54 -7.00
C THR A 52 -12.77 -7.49 -8.08
N PRO A 53 -12.22 -7.66 -9.30
CA PRO A 53 -12.48 -6.72 -10.38
C PRO A 53 -13.95 -6.76 -10.77
N LEU A 54 -14.53 -5.59 -11.03
CA LEU A 54 -15.88 -5.48 -11.61
C LEU A 54 -15.87 -5.91 -13.09
N ALA A 55 -14.78 -5.62 -13.80
CA ALA A 55 -14.56 -6.05 -15.17
C ALA A 55 -13.07 -6.07 -15.49
N VAL A 56 -12.65 -7.08 -16.26
CA VAL A 56 -11.34 -7.13 -16.91
C VAL A 56 -11.60 -7.37 -18.39
N THR A 57 -11.28 -6.40 -19.24
CA THR A 57 -11.46 -6.49 -20.69
C THR A 57 -10.14 -6.23 -21.39
N GLN A 58 -9.97 -6.81 -22.58
CA GLN A 58 -8.77 -6.65 -23.38
C GLN A 58 -9.15 -6.19 -24.79
N SER A 59 -8.43 -5.19 -25.30
CA SER A 59 -8.56 -4.68 -26.66
C SER A 59 -7.16 -4.59 -27.28
N GLY A 60 -6.84 -5.51 -28.19
CA GLY A 60 -5.47 -5.65 -28.68
C GLY A 60 -4.50 -5.99 -27.55
N THR A 61 -3.47 -5.17 -27.36
CA THR A 61 -2.47 -5.33 -26.30
C THR A 61 -2.83 -4.59 -25.01
N ASP A 62 -3.90 -3.80 -25.01
CA ASP A 62 -4.35 -3.03 -23.84
C ASP A 62 -5.31 -3.85 -22.98
N VAL A 63 -5.07 -3.88 -21.67
CA VAL A 63 -5.96 -4.48 -20.68
C VAL A 63 -6.61 -3.39 -19.83
N PHE A 64 -7.93 -3.36 -19.79
CA PHE A 64 -8.72 -2.43 -18.96
C PHE A 64 -9.23 -3.17 -17.73
N VAL A 65 -8.91 -2.64 -16.56
CA VAL A 65 -9.29 -3.23 -15.26
C VAL A 65 -10.17 -2.23 -14.54
N THR A 66 -11.42 -2.61 -14.29
CA THR A 66 -12.38 -1.81 -13.50
C THR A 66 -12.52 -2.43 -12.12
N VAL A 67 -12.31 -1.64 -11.07
CA VAL A 67 -12.32 -2.11 -9.68
C VAL A 67 -13.06 -1.13 -8.77
N SER A 68 -13.69 -1.66 -7.74
CA SER A 68 -14.34 -0.92 -6.66
C SER A 68 -13.52 -1.05 -5.38
N ILE A 69 -13.00 0.06 -4.87
CA ILE A 69 -12.11 0.11 -3.70
C ILE A 69 -12.85 0.78 -2.54
N PRO A 70 -13.28 0.02 -1.52
CA PRO A 70 -13.82 0.61 -0.30
C PRO A 70 -12.70 1.22 0.54
N ALA A 71 -12.98 2.35 1.17
CA ALA A 71 -12.08 3.02 2.10
C ALA A 71 -12.84 3.65 3.25
N GLU A 72 -12.20 3.69 4.40
CA GLU A 72 -12.71 4.33 5.62
C GLU A 72 -11.59 5.13 6.25
N ALA A 73 -11.92 6.35 6.69
CA ALA A 73 -10.97 7.23 7.35
C ALA A 73 -11.66 8.08 8.40
N ILE A 74 -10.93 8.44 9.44
CA ILE A 74 -11.34 9.43 10.41
C ILE A 74 -10.37 10.61 10.29
N PHE A 75 -10.88 11.80 10.00
CA PHE A 75 -10.06 13.00 9.94
C PHE A 75 -10.63 14.09 10.83
N THR A 76 -9.73 14.93 11.32
CA THR A 76 -10.07 16.00 12.26
C THR A 76 -9.83 17.35 11.60
N LEU A 77 -10.87 18.18 11.57
CA LEU A 77 -10.76 19.55 11.08
C LEU A 77 -9.89 20.40 12.02
N PRO A 78 -9.12 21.37 11.52
CA PRO A 78 -8.28 22.22 12.36
C PRO A 78 -9.06 22.96 13.46
N THR A 79 -10.27 23.41 13.14
CA THR A 79 -11.20 24.13 14.04
C THR A 79 -12.59 23.49 14.02
N LEU A 80 -13.43 23.84 15.01
CA LEU A 80 -14.82 23.41 15.04
C LEU A 80 -15.59 23.95 13.82
N ALA A 81 -16.23 23.04 13.10
CA ALA A 81 -17.11 23.33 11.99
C ALA A 81 -18.56 23.35 12.45
N LEU A 82 -19.31 24.35 12.01
CA LEU A 82 -20.77 24.35 12.03
C LEU A 82 -21.32 23.43 10.93
N GLU A 83 -20.71 23.52 9.74
CA GLU A 83 -21.16 22.83 8.53
C GLU A 83 -20.00 22.75 7.54
N ILE A 84 -19.93 21.66 6.76
CA ILE A 84 -19.09 21.59 5.56
C ILE A 84 -19.90 22.15 4.38
N LYS A 85 -19.37 23.19 3.73
CA LYS A 85 -20.05 23.89 2.63
C LYS A 85 -19.78 23.28 1.27
N ARG A 86 -18.53 22.84 1.04
CA ARG A 86 -18.12 22.32 -0.26
C ARG A 86 -16.92 21.40 -0.09
N ILE A 87 -16.87 20.34 -0.89
CA ILE A 87 -15.69 19.47 -0.96
C ILE A 87 -15.37 19.18 -2.43
N THR A 88 -14.17 19.53 -2.88
CA THR A 88 -13.63 19.13 -4.18
C THR A 88 -12.73 17.89 -4.00
N LYS A 89 -12.83 16.90 -4.90
CA LYS A 89 -12.17 15.60 -4.74
C LYS A 89 -11.42 15.18 -5.98
N ASN A 90 -10.24 14.60 -5.80
CA ASN A 90 -9.42 14.09 -6.90
C ASN A 90 -8.80 12.74 -6.52
N VAL A 91 -9.07 11.70 -7.31
CA VAL A 91 -8.41 10.40 -7.17
C VAL A 91 -7.02 10.47 -7.78
N LYS A 92 -6.00 10.06 -7.03
CA LYS A 92 -4.61 9.99 -7.50
C LYS A 92 -4.06 8.59 -7.24
N ILE A 93 -3.57 7.94 -8.30
CA ILE A 93 -2.91 6.63 -8.22
C ILE A 93 -1.41 6.84 -8.05
N THR A 94 -0.84 6.33 -6.95
CA THR A 94 0.59 6.39 -6.64
C THR A 94 1.30 5.07 -6.93
N GLN A 95 0.55 3.96 -6.95
CA GLN A 95 1.05 2.64 -7.30
C GLN A 95 0.09 1.95 -8.27
N CYS A 96 0.64 1.45 -9.35
CA CYS A 96 -0.03 0.53 -10.26
C CYS A 96 1.03 -0.46 -10.76
N ARG A 97 1.13 -1.60 -10.08
CA ARG A 97 2.22 -2.58 -10.29
C ARG A 97 1.66 -3.94 -10.69
N PHE A 98 1.96 -4.30 -11.93
CA PHE A 98 1.60 -5.59 -12.51
C PHE A 98 2.62 -6.66 -12.12
N PHE A 99 2.13 -7.80 -11.68
CA PHE A 99 2.87 -9.03 -11.47
C PHE A 99 2.32 -10.09 -12.40
N ASN A 100 3.21 -10.72 -13.19
CA ASN A 100 2.81 -11.75 -14.12
C ASN A 100 2.46 -13.07 -13.40
N THR A 101 1.85 -14.01 -14.12
CA THR A 101 1.64 -15.38 -13.63
C THR A 101 2.96 -16.00 -13.19
N ILE A 102 2.93 -16.74 -12.09
CA ILE A 102 4.03 -17.62 -11.70
C ILE A 102 3.91 -18.88 -12.56
N PRO A 103 4.89 -19.18 -13.44
CA PRO A 103 4.84 -20.38 -14.25
C PRO A 103 4.97 -21.63 -13.36
N PRO A 104 4.27 -22.72 -13.67
CA PRO A 104 4.41 -23.97 -12.94
C PRO A 104 5.82 -24.56 -13.15
N ILE A 105 6.44 -25.05 -12.07
CA ILE A 105 7.79 -25.63 -12.10
C ILE A 105 7.77 -27.03 -12.73
N ALA A 106 6.63 -27.72 -12.64
CA ALA A 106 6.39 -29.01 -13.27
C ALA A 106 4.94 -29.16 -13.73
N SER A 107 4.71 -30.04 -14.71
CA SER A 107 3.37 -30.40 -15.18
C SER A 107 2.49 -30.86 -14.01
N GLY A 108 1.31 -30.25 -13.85
CA GLY A 108 0.35 -30.57 -12.79
C GLY A 108 0.46 -29.72 -11.52
N GLN A 109 1.41 -28.77 -11.44
CA GLN A 109 1.43 -27.79 -10.34
C GLN A 109 0.46 -26.62 -10.58
N PRO A 110 -0.16 -26.07 -9.51
CA PRO A 110 -1.04 -24.92 -9.61
C PRO A 110 -0.26 -23.68 -10.10
N SER A 111 -0.89 -22.91 -10.99
CA SER A 111 -0.40 -21.59 -11.43
C SER A 111 -1.26 -20.50 -10.79
N ASP A 112 -0.62 -19.41 -10.36
CA ASP A 112 -1.33 -18.22 -9.89
C ASP A 112 -1.66 -17.31 -11.07
N THR A 113 -2.71 -16.51 -10.91
CA THR A 113 -3.13 -15.50 -11.89
C THR A 113 -2.28 -14.24 -11.79
N PRO A 114 -2.18 -13.43 -12.87
CA PRO A 114 -1.52 -12.13 -12.79
C PRO A 114 -2.23 -11.24 -11.76
N LYS A 115 -1.43 -10.44 -11.03
CA LYS A 115 -1.93 -9.53 -9.99
C LYS A 115 -1.61 -8.09 -10.34
N LEU A 116 -2.52 -7.19 -9.99
CA LEU A 116 -2.32 -5.76 -10.09
C LEU A 116 -2.43 -5.14 -8.69
N PHE A 117 -1.32 -4.58 -8.22
CA PHE A 117 -1.27 -3.83 -6.97
C PHE A 117 -1.59 -2.37 -7.26
N LEU A 118 -2.67 -1.89 -6.68
CA LEU A 118 -3.15 -0.52 -6.80
C LEU A 118 -3.04 0.18 -5.45
N ALA A 119 -2.46 1.36 -5.44
CA ALA A 119 -2.49 2.25 -4.28
C ALA A 119 -2.56 3.70 -4.74
N GLY A 120 -3.07 4.56 -3.87
CA GLY A 120 -3.33 5.94 -4.17
C GLY A 120 -3.98 6.65 -3.00
N PHE A 121 -4.60 7.78 -3.29
CA PHE A 121 -5.43 8.51 -2.35
C PHE A 121 -6.48 9.36 -3.07
N VAL A 122 -7.55 9.67 -2.36
CA VAL A 122 -8.49 10.71 -2.72
C VAL A 122 -8.06 11.99 -2.01
N ARG A 123 -7.57 12.97 -2.77
CA ARG A 123 -7.29 14.31 -2.24
C ARG A 123 -8.60 15.07 -2.11
N LYS A 124 -8.92 15.51 -0.91
CA LYS A 124 -10.08 16.34 -0.60
C LYS A 124 -9.62 17.74 -0.27
N ASP A 125 -10.32 18.70 -0.85
CA ASP A 125 -10.22 20.12 -0.54
C ASP A 125 -11.57 20.57 0.03
N ILE A 126 -11.60 20.76 1.35
CA ILE A 126 -12.79 20.89 2.18
C ILE A 126 -12.93 22.36 2.60
N GLN A 127 -14.06 22.95 2.24
CA GLN A 127 -14.51 24.24 2.73
C GLN A 127 -15.57 24.05 3.80
N TYR A 128 -15.34 24.61 4.98
CA TYR A 128 -16.27 24.52 6.10
C TYR A 128 -16.41 25.86 6.82
N SER A 129 -17.54 26.06 7.50
CA SER A 129 -17.81 27.29 8.24
C SER A 129 -17.49 27.12 9.72
N GLN A 130 -16.72 28.04 10.28
CA GLN A 130 -16.44 28.16 11.71
C GLN A 130 -17.31 29.25 12.32
N VAL A 131 -17.89 29.01 13.50
CA VAL A 131 -18.68 30.00 14.23
C VAL A 131 -17.77 31.10 14.80
N LEU A 132 -18.17 32.36 14.61
CA LEU A 132 -17.53 33.53 15.23
C LEU A 132 -18.41 34.13 16.33
N THR A 133 -19.68 34.35 16.02
CA THR A 133 -20.68 34.90 16.95
C THR A 133 -22.05 34.29 16.69
N GLN A 134 -22.89 34.27 17.72
CA GLN A 134 -24.23 33.70 17.62
C GLN A 134 -25.24 34.41 18.53
N THR A 135 -26.51 34.31 18.17
CA THR A 135 -27.67 34.61 19.00
C THR A 135 -28.61 33.41 18.98
N SER A 136 -29.71 33.46 19.73
CA SER A 136 -30.71 32.38 19.72
C SER A 136 -31.35 32.11 18.35
N THR A 137 -31.21 33.02 17.38
CA THR A 137 -31.81 32.90 16.05
C THR A 137 -30.83 33.09 14.89
N THR A 138 -29.57 33.43 15.15
CA THR A 138 -28.59 33.73 14.08
C THR A 138 -27.22 33.16 14.40
N VAL A 139 -26.50 32.71 13.37
CA VAL A 139 -25.08 32.32 13.49
C VAL A 139 -24.28 33.08 12.42
N GLN A 140 -23.21 33.76 12.85
CA GLN A 140 -22.24 34.38 11.98
C GLN A 140 -20.94 33.57 12.04
N GLY A 141 -20.36 33.27 10.87
CA GLY A 141 -19.14 32.47 10.78
C GLY A 141 -18.15 32.96 9.74
N SER A 142 -16.99 32.31 9.69
CA SER A 142 -15.97 32.45 8.65
C SER A 142 -15.81 31.14 7.88
N ILE A 143 -15.40 31.21 6.62
CA ILE A 143 -15.06 30.03 5.81
C ILE A 143 -13.59 29.67 6.03
N GLN A 144 -13.32 28.38 6.22
CA GLN A 144 -12.00 27.79 6.35
C GLN A 144 -11.78 26.79 5.22
N ASP A 145 -10.55 26.69 4.74
CA ASP A 145 -10.10 25.70 3.77
C ASP A 145 -9.20 24.66 4.47
N PHE A 146 -9.44 23.38 4.20
CA PHE A 146 -8.66 22.28 4.74
C PHE A 146 -8.48 21.17 3.69
N VAL A 147 -7.23 20.77 3.47
CA VAL A 147 -6.88 19.73 2.49
C VAL A 147 -6.41 18.48 3.21
N VAL A 148 -6.97 17.34 2.83
CA VAL A 148 -6.61 16.03 3.40
C VAL A 148 -6.52 14.97 2.30
N ASP A 149 -5.58 14.04 2.44
CA ASP A 149 -5.42 12.90 1.53
C ASP A 149 -5.92 11.63 2.21
N VAL A 150 -6.95 11.01 1.64
CA VAL A 150 -7.51 9.74 2.13
C VAL A 150 -6.97 8.58 1.29
N PRO A 151 -6.05 7.74 1.80
CA PRO A 151 -5.44 6.65 1.06
C PRO A 151 -6.45 5.57 0.66
N ILE A 152 -6.17 4.98 -0.50
CA ILE A 152 -6.89 3.83 -1.04
C ILE A 152 -5.86 2.82 -1.52
N SER A 153 -6.12 1.52 -1.33
CA SER A 153 -5.26 0.47 -1.86
C SER A 153 -6.02 -0.85 -2.02
N CYS A 154 -5.62 -1.63 -3.02
CA CYS A 154 -6.11 -2.98 -3.19
C CYS A 154 -5.20 -3.83 -4.07
N VAL A 155 -5.32 -5.16 -3.95
CA VAL A 155 -4.73 -6.13 -4.88
C VAL A 155 -5.84 -6.74 -5.72
N VAL A 156 -5.68 -6.70 -7.03
CA VAL A 156 -6.65 -7.26 -7.99
C VAL A 156 -6.05 -8.50 -8.65
N SER A 157 -6.77 -9.62 -8.65
CA SER A 157 -6.46 -10.77 -9.51
C SER A 157 -7.08 -10.53 -10.89
N LEU A 158 -6.29 -10.66 -11.95
CA LEU A 158 -6.72 -10.38 -13.32
C LEU A 158 -7.31 -11.62 -14.02
N GLY A 159 -7.35 -12.77 -13.34
CA GLY A 159 -7.85 -14.03 -13.91
C GLY A 159 -6.94 -14.61 -15.00
N THR A 160 -7.48 -15.57 -15.76
CA THR A 160 -6.77 -16.30 -16.83
C THR A 160 -7.20 -15.87 -18.24
N GLY A 161 -8.20 -14.98 -18.35
CA GLY A 161 -8.79 -14.56 -19.62
C GLY A 161 -8.01 -13.49 -20.38
N ILE A 162 -6.92 -12.97 -19.80
CA ILE A 162 -6.06 -11.97 -20.44
C ILE A 162 -4.83 -12.63 -21.07
N THR A 163 -4.47 -12.15 -22.25
CA THR A 163 -3.23 -12.52 -22.93
C THR A 163 -2.19 -11.44 -22.67
N VAL A 164 -1.11 -11.81 -21.97
CA VAL A 164 0.01 -10.91 -21.64
C VAL A 164 1.28 -11.37 -22.35
N PRO A 165 2.25 -10.47 -22.62
CA PRO A 165 3.53 -10.84 -23.20
C PRO A 165 4.23 -11.93 -22.37
N THR A 166 4.93 -12.84 -23.05
CA THR A 166 5.66 -13.92 -22.41
C THR A 166 6.79 -13.37 -21.54
N THR A 167 6.83 -13.78 -20.28
CA THR A 167 7.99 -13.50 -19.41
C THR A 167 9.17 -14.36 -19.85
N THR A 168 10.28 -13.71 -20.11
CA THR A 168 11.56 -14.38 -20.36
C THR A 168 12.33 -14.52 -19.05
N PHE A 169 12.90 -15.69 -18.82
CA PHE A 169 13.65 -16.00 -17.60
C PHE A 169 15.14 -16.08 -17.92
N GLY A 170 15.96 -15.49 -17.05
CA GLY A 170 17.41 -15.65 -17.15
C GLY A 170 17.81 -17.12 -17.06
N GLN A 171 18.93 -17.46 -17.70
CA GLN A 171 19.47 -18.81 -17.69
C GLN A 171 20.96 -18.76 -17.43
N GLN A 172 21.43 -19.73 -16.65
CA GLN A 172 22.84 -19.97 -16.40
C GLN A 172 23.21 -21.33 -16.98
N GLN A 173 24.22 -21.35 -17.83
CA GLN A 173 24.78 -22.58 -18.40
C GLN A 173 26.24 -22.70 -17.94
N VAL A 174 26.57 -23.86 -17.38
CA VAL A 174 27.94 -24.19 -16.98
C VAL A 174 28.55 -25.04 -18.08
N TYR A 175 29.81 -24.77 -18.41
CA TYR A 175 30.59 -25.61 -19.32
C TYR A 175 31.99 -25.84 -18.76
N GLU A 176 32.62 -26.92 -19.19
CA GLU A 176 33.89 -27.38 -18.66
C GLU A 176 34.79 -27.84 -19.80
N PHE A 177 36.10 -27.66 -19.67
CA PHE A 177 37.09 -28.21 -20.59
C PHE A 177 37.69 -29.50 -20.02
N ALA A 178 37.94 -30.48 -20.89
CA ALA A 178 38.54 -31.74 -20.50
C ALA A 178 40.04 -31.56 -20.21
N THR A 179 40.50 -32.15 -19.10
CA THR A 179 41.90 -32.22 -18.70
C THR A 179 42.37 -33.67 -18.64
N SER A 180 43.68 -33.88 -18.68
CA SER A 180 44.30 -35.19 -18.55
C SER A 180 45.39 -35.17 -17.48
N SER A 181 45.25 -36.01 -16.46
CA SER A 181 46.20 -36.11 -15.35
C SER A 181 46.59 -37.56 -15.02
N SER A 182 47.67 -37.74 -14.28
CA SER A 182 48.16 -39.06 -13.87
C SER A 182 47.27 -39.68 -12.79
N LEU A 183 46.99 -40.98 -12.91
CA LEU A 183 46.25 -41.74 -11.90
C LEU A 183 47.14 -42.16 -10.71
N PRO A 184 46.56 -42.39 -9.52
CA PRO A 184 47.27 -42.94 -8.37
C PRO A 184 47.82 -44.36 -8.61
N ALA A 185 48.63 -44.88 -7.69
CA ALA A 185 49.10 -46.26 -7.76
C ALA A 185 47.93 -47.27 -7.77
N GLY A 186 48.03 -48.30 -8.61
CA GLY A 186 46.97 -49.31 -8.81
C GLY A 186 46.36 -49.33 -10.21
N PHE A 187 46.69 -48.36 -11.06
CA PHE A 187 46.30 -48.29 -12.48
C PHE A 187 47.49 -48.58 -13.40
N ALA A 188 47.24 -48.98 -14.65
CA ALA A 188 48.32 -49.25 -15.59
C ALA A 188 49.05 -47.96 -15.98
N SER A 189 50.35 -48.04 -16.24
CA SER A 189 51.21 -46.87 -16.51
C SER A 189 50.85 -46.08 -17.77
N LYS A 190 50.01 -46.64 -18.64
CA LYS A 190 49.49 -45.97 -19.85
C LYS A 190 48.16 -45.25 -19.61
N ASP A 191 47.49 -45.50 -18.49
CA ASP A 191 46.17 -44.93 -18.20
C ASP A 191 46.29 -43.50 -17.66
N LYS A 192 45.30 -42.66 -17.99
CA LYS A 192 45.20 -41.27 -17.50
C LYS A 192 43.79 -40.98 -17.03
N LEU A 193 43.65 -40.11 -16.04
CA LEU A 193 42.36 -39.55 -15.66
C LEU A 193 41.97 -38.52 -16.72
N LEU A 194 40.82 -38.71 -17.36
CA LEU A 194 40.21 -37.74 -18.26
C LEU A 194 38.96 -37.19 -17.57
N SER A 195 39.05 -35.97 -17.05
CA SER A 195 37.96 -35.33 -16.32
C SER A 195 37.92 -33.83 -16.60
N ALA A 196 36.82 -33.19 -16.22
CA ALA A 196 36.75 -31.73 -16.19
C ALA A 196 37.83 -31.13 -15.28
N ASP A 197 38.29 -29.93 -15.61
CA ASP A 197 39.17 -29.15 -14.72
C ASP A 197 38.37 -28.64 -13.52
N LEU A 198 38.69 -29.12 -12.31
CA LEU A 198 38.04 -28.66 -11.09
C LEU A 198 38.57 -27.30 -10.60
N SER A 199 39.64 -26.79 -11.20
CA SER A 199 40.21 -25.46 -10.88
C SER A 199 39.63 -24.34 -11.73
N GLU A 200 38.86 -24.65 -12.76
CA GLU A 200 38.23 -23.71 -13.68
C GLU A 200 36.70 -23.79 -13.59
N PHE A 201 36.03 -22.63 -13.50
CA PHE A 201 34.57 -22.56 -13.44
C PHE A 201 34.07 -21.62 -14.53
N ASN A 202 33.62 -22.18 -15.65
CA ASN A 202 33.10 -21.39 -16.75
C ASN A 202 31.57 -21.34 -16.75
N VAL A 203 31.06 -20.11 -16.79
CA VAL A 203 29.63 -19.84 -16.71
C VAL A 203 29.22 -18.87 -17.81
N LEU A 204 28.20 -19.22 -18.57
CA LEU A 204 27.46 -18.33 -19.45
C LEU A 204 26.15 -17.93 -18.77
N SER A 205 25.97 -16.63 -18.53
CA SER A 205 24.76 -16.08 -17.91
C SER A 205 24.02 -15.17 -18.88
N ASN A 206 22.73 -15.44 -19.08
CA ASN A 206 21.83 -14.60 -19.87
C ASN A 206 20.80 -13.94 -18.93
N GLU A 207 20.61 -12.64 -19.08
CA GLU A 207 19.57 -11.85 -18.39
C GLU A 207 18.60 -11.28 -19.42
N PHE A 208 17.31 -11.24 -19.08
CA PHE A 208 16.29 -10.60 -19.90
C PHE A 208 15.59 -9.49 -19.11
N LEU A 209 15.56 -8.29 -19.69
CA LEU A 209 14.90 -7.13 -19.10
C LEU A 209 13.44 -7.06 -19.56
N ASN A 210 12.56 -7.76 -18.86
CA ASN A 210 11.12 -7.74 -19.15
C ASN A 210 10.54 -6.34 -18.83
N LYS A 211 9.90 -5.71 -19.81
CA LYS A 211 9.28 -4.39 -19.65
C LYS A 211 7.99 -4.50 -18.85
N LEU A 212 7.80 -3.62 -17.87
CA LEU A 212 6.52 -3.48 -17.16
C LEU A 212 5.49 -2.71 -18.02
N PRO A 213 4.21 -3.09 -17.98
CA PRO A 213 3.16 -2.32 -18.65
C PRO A 213 3.07 -0.91 -18.05
N THR A 214 2.76 0.04 -18.92
CA THR A 214 2.42 1.40 -18.49
C THR A 214 0.97 1.45 -18.00
N CYS A 215 0.73 2.16 -16.90
CA CYS A 215 -0.58 2.22 -16.27
C CYS A 215 -1.17 3.63 -16.34
N HIS A 216 -2.40 3.74 -16.84
CA HIS A 216 -3.13 4.99 -16.98
C HIS A 216 -4.47 4.90 -16.26
N LEU A 217 -4.78 5.88 -15.40
CA LEU A 217 -6.14 6.06 -14.88
C LEU A 217 -7.02 6.63 -15.99
N VAL A 218 -8.06 5.91 -16.39
CA VAL A 218 -8.95 6.34 -17.48
C VAL A 218 -10.32 6.81 -16.97
N TYR A 219 -10.74 6.31 -15.81
CA TYR A 219 -12.00 6.69 -15.17
C TYR A 219 -11.89 6.59 -13.66
N SER A 220 -12.58 7.48 -12.96
CA SER A 220 -12.77 7.41 -11.51
C SER A 220 -14.12 7.98 -11.11
N GLN A 221 -14.76 7.35 -10.14
CA GLN A 221 -16.00 7.78 -9.52
C GLN A 221 -15.93 7.51 -8.02
N ILE A 222 -16.46 8.43 -7.22
CA ILE A 222 -16.50 8.33 -5.76
C ILE A 222 -17.96 8.34 -5.34
N ASN A 223 -18.32 7.40 -4.46
CA ASN A 223 -19.56 7.43 -3.69
C ASN A 223 -19.19 7.41 -2.21
N GLU A 224 -19.71 8.32 -1.39
CA GLU A 224 -19.25 8.51 -0.02
C GLU A 224 -20.38 8.84 0.95
N MET A 225 -20.09 8.65 2.24
CA MET A 225 -20.93 8.99 3.37
C MET A 225 -20.06 9.50 4.51
N ASP A 226 -20.42 10.68 5.03
CA ASP A 226 -19.68 11.37 6.09
C ASP A 226 -20.54 11.47 7.36
N GLU A 227 -19.95 11.13 8.50
CA GLU A 227 -20.58 11.16 9.83
C GLU A 227 -19.77 12.06 10.77
N ALA A 228 -20.42 13.04 11.40
CA ALA A 228 -19.79 13.88 12.42
C ALA A 228 -19.80 13.14 13.78
N LEU A 229 -18.63 12.71 14.25
CA LEU A 229 -18.50 11.85 15.44
C LEU A 229 -18.68 12.59 16.76
N ASP A 230 -18.34 13.86 16.81
CA ASP A 230 -18.29 14.70 18.01
C ASP A 230 -19.22 15.92 17.92
N ARG A 231 -20.32 15.78 17.16
CA ARG A 231 -21.30 16.87 17.01
C ARG A 231 -22.00 17.16 18.34
N VAL A 232 -21.87 18.40 18.81
CA VAL A 232 -22.54 18.93 20.01
C VAL A 232 -23.41 20.13 19.67
N PRO A 233 -24.55 20.36 20.35
CA PRO A 233 -25.38 21.53 20.13
C PRO A 233 -24.62 22.86 20.32
N LEU A 234 -24.93 23.86 19.50
CA LEU A 234 -24.33 25.19 19.62
C LEU A 234 -24.95 25.95 20.79
N VAL A 235 -24.22 26.09 21.89
CA VAL A 235 -24.70 26.79 23.09
C VAL A 235 -25.02 28.26 22.77
N GLY A 236 -26.24 28.67 23.08
CA GLY A 236 -26.75 30.03 22.82
C GLY A 236 -27.08 30.31 21.35
N GLY A 237 -26.93 29.31 20.47
CA GLY A 237 -27.33 29.37 19.06
C GLY A 237 -28.76 28.88 18.82
N PRO A 238 -29.19 28.85 17.55
CA PRO A 238 -30.44 28.21 17.15
C PRO A 238 -30.47 26.72 17.52
N PHE A 239 -31.65 26.17 17.81
CA PHE A 239 -31.77 24.86 18.46
C PHE A 239 -31.33 23.65 17.59
N GLU A 240 -31.33 23.78 16.26
CA GLU A 240 -30.88 22.71 15.34
C GLU A 240 -29.36 22.77 15.07
N GLU A 241 -28.73 23.90 15.43
CA GLU A 241 -27.33 24.14 15.13
C GLU A 241 -26.41 23.38 16.09
N GLY A 242 -25.29 22.94 15.55
CA GLY A 242 -24.30 22.16 16.29
C GLY A 242 -22.94 22.22 15.63
N VAL A 243 -21.91 22.06 16.43
CA VAL A 243 -20.53 22.09 15.97
C VAL A 243 -19.87 20.73 16.13
N PHE A 244 -18.99 20.39 15.21
CA PHE A 244 -18.22 19.16 15.21
C PHE A 244 -16.80 19.43 14.71
N ARG A 245 -15.89 18.50 14.94
CA ARG A 245 -14.50 18.60 14.48
C ARG A 245 -14.05 17.31 13.81
N THR A 246 -14.52 16.17 14.28
CA THR A 246 -14.09 14.85 13.85
C THR A 246 -15.11 14.26 12.89
N VAL A 247 -14.65 13.88 11.71
CA VAL A 247 -15.48 13.30 10.65
C VAL A 247 -15.00 11.88 10.39
N GLN A 248 -15.93 10.92 10.47
CA GLN A 248 -15.74 9.58 9.95
C GLN A 248 -16.31 9.52 8.54
N GLU A 249 -15.47 9.12 7.60
CA GLU A 249 -15.81 9.00 6.20
C GLU A 249 -15.74 7.53 5.80
N LYS A 250 -16.77 7.09 5.07
CA LYS A 250 -16.80 5.81 4.37
C LYS A 250 -17.05 6.09 2.89
N MET A 251 -16.18 5.60 2.02
CA MET A 251 -16.32 5.80 0.58
C MET A 251 -16.03 4.53 -0.22
N VAL A 252 -16.60 4.49 -1.42
CA VAL A 252 -16.31 3.52 -2.46
C VAL A 252 -15.78 4.28 -3.66
N VAL A 253 -14.54 3.96 -4.04
CA VAL A 253 -13.88 4.55 -5.21
C VAL A 253 -13.88 3.52 -6.33
N VAL A 254 -14.68 3.77 -7.37
CA VAL A 254 -14.66 2.97 -8.59
C VAL A 254 -13.65 3.59 -9.55
N ILE A 255 -12.65 2.83 -9.96
CA ILE A 255 -11.67 3.25 -10.96
C ILE A 255 -11.61 2.28 -12.12
N GLN A 256 -11.29 2.79 -13.30
CA GLN A 256 -10.81 1.99 -14.41
C GLN A 256 -9.38 2.42 -14.74
N VAL A 257 -8.50 1.44 -14.82
CA VAL A 257 -7.11 1.61 -15.25
C VAL A 257 -6.86 0.86 -16.55
N ARG A 258 -6.06 1.44 -17.43
CA ARG A 258 -5.55 0.81 -18.64
C ARG A 258 -4.10 0.40 -18.42
N LEU A 259 -3.79 -0.88 -18.66
CA LEU A 259 -2.44 -1.42 -18.75
C LEU A 259 -2.08 -1.54 -20.23
N ALA A 260 -1.08 -0.78 -20.67
CA ALA A 260 -0.54 -0.86 -22.03
C ALA A 260 0.80 -1.59 -22.00
N PHE A 261 0.81 -2.78 -22.63
CA PHE A 261 1.96 -3.70 -22.74
C PHE A 261 2.83 -3.37 -23.96
#